data_AF-A0ABC9R5F5-F1
#
_entry.id   AF-A0ABC9R5F5-F1
#
_cell.length_a   1.000
_cell.length_b   1.000
_cell.length_c   1.000
_cell.angle_alpha   90.00
_cell.angle_beta   90.00
_cell.angle_gamma   90.00
#
_symmetry.space_group_name_H-M   'P 1'
#
loop_
_entity.id
_entity.type
_entity.pdbx_description
1 polymer ?
#
loop_
_entity_poly.entity_id
_entity_poly.type
_entity_poly.pdbx_seq_one_letter_code
_entity_poly.pdbx_strand_id
1 'polypeptide(L)'
;MEKGRILEEKLNLIEWCQTLNGISEDKWFQPFKKGSWAIADVISHFIVWDEFLMKYRISYFVSGKSVHIVPTDVEEMNKGAIKYARSGISKEELIDQFSFTRKQLVDQIERIPAQNFNNDYQFGTKKLRLNNYFSSLIEHDLKHKKEIIQFLIHDQADNKTAIILNEFIAVFIIILSKIFTFFCPLFYYEI
;
A
#
# COMPACT_ATOMS: atom_id res chain seq x y z
N MET A 1 -1.70 -20.44 11.73
CA MET A 1 -1.95 -20.53 10.28
C MET A 1 -1.05 -21.61 9.69
N GLU A 2 -1.56 -22.47 8.81
CA GLU A 2 -0.73 -23.50 8.15
C GLU A 2 0.29 -22.89 7.19
N LYS A 3 1.43 -23.57 7.00
CA LYS A 3 2.53 -23.10 6.13
C LYS A 3 2.05 -22.81 4.71
N GLY A 4 1.28 -23.73 4.11
CA GLY A 4 0.75 -23.56 2.75
C GLY A 4 -0.06 -22.26 2.60
N ARG A 5 -0.93 -21.98 3.57
CA ARG A 5 -1.72 -20.74 3.60
C ARG A 5 -0.87 -19.49 3.79
N ILE A 6 0.20 -19.55 4.58
CA ILE A 6 1.14 -18.42 4.73
C ILE A 6 1.75 -18.04 3.38
N LEU A 7 2.18 -19.03 2.60
CA LEU A 7 2.80 -18.82 1.29
C LEU A 7 1.79 -18.27 0.28
N GLU A 8 0.58 -18.84 0.26
CA GLU A 8 -0.53 -18.39 -0.59
C GLU A 8 -0.90 -16.93 -0.32
N GLU A 9 -1.15 -16.55 0.94
CA GLU A 9 -1.51 -15.16 1.29
C GLU A 9 -0.40 -14.17 0.93
N LYS A 10 0.87 -14.58 1.07
CA LYS A 10 2.03 -13.75 0.68
C LYS A 10 2.12 -13.54 -0.84
N LEU A 11 1.75 -14.54 -1.64
CA LEU A 11 1.69 -14.46 -3.10
C LEU A 11 0.45 -13.67 -3.58
N ASN A 12 -0.71 -13.85 -2.96
CA ASN A 12 -1.94 -13.12 -3.28
C ASN A 12 -1.78 -11.60 -3.16
N LEU A 13 -0.89 -11.13 -2.25
CA LEU A 13 -0.58 -9.71 -2.15
C LEU A 13 0.14 -9.18 -3.39
N ILE A 14 0.98 -9.99 -4.04
CA ILE A 14 1.65 -9.64 -5.30
C ILE A 14 0.60 -9.42 -6.38
N GLU A 15 -0.30 -10.38 -6.56
CA GLU A 15 -1.36 -10.31 -7.58
C GLU A 15 -2.21 -9.06 -7.40
N TRP A 16 -2.56 -8.73 -6.15
CA TRP A 16 -3.26 -7.49 -5.85
C TRP A 16 -2.42 -6.24 -6.15
N CYS A 17 -1.14 -6.20 -5.78
CA CYS A 17 -0.28 -5.04 -6.04
C CYS A 17 -0.11 -4.76 -7.54
N GLN A 18 -0.11 -5.79 -8.39
CA GLN A 18 -0.05 -5.64 -9.84
C GLN A 18 -1.24 -4.84 -10.41
N THR A 19 -2.41 -4.89 -9.74
CA THR A 19 -3.57 -4.08 -10.15
C THR A 19 -3.34 -2.57 -9.96
N LEU A 20 -2.37 -2.18 -9.12
CA LEU A 20 -2.04 -0.77 -8.85
C LEU A 20 -1.32 -0.10 -10.04
N ASN A 21 -0.85 -0.85 -11.04
CA ASN A 21 -0.31 -0.29 -12.28
C ASN A 21 -1.34 0.59 -13.02
N GLY A 22 -2.64 0.37 -12.81
CA GLY A 22 -3.71 1.21 -13.38
C GLY A 22 -3.93 2.55 -12.68
N ILE A 23 -3.20 2.86 -11.60
CA ILE A 23 -3.35 4.10 -10.83
C ILE A 23 -2.52 5.22 -11.46
N SER A 24 -3.06 6.44 -11.51
CA SER A 24 -2.34 7.62 -12.00
C SER A 24 -1.17 7.99 -11.08
N GLU A 25 -0.13 8.60 -11.65
CA GLU A 25 1.06 9.04 -10.89
C GLU A 25 0.71 10.04 -9.77
N ASP A 26 -0.22 10.95 -10.05
CA ASP A 26 -0.75 11.91 -9.09
C ASP A 26 -1.37 11.22 -7.86
N LYS A 27 -2.05 10.08 -8.03
CA LYS A 27 -2.59 9.29 -6.92
C LYS A 27 -1.55 8.41 -6.24
N TRP A 28 -0.60 7.90 -7.00
CA TRP A 28 0.46 7.01 -6.52
C TRP A 28 1.29 7.64 -5.39
N PHE A 29 1.60 8.94 -5.54
CA PHE A 29 2.36 9.72 -4.55
C PHE A 29 1.49 10.57 -3.62
N GLN A 30 0.16 10.57 -3.79
CA GLN A 30 -0.74 11.31 -2.91
C GLN A 30 -0.82 10.61 -1.54
N PRO A 31 -0.59 11.34 -0.43
CA PRO A 31 -0.73 10.76 0.89
C PRO A 31 -2.20 10.51 1.22
N PHE A 32 -2.51 9.41 1.91
CA PHE A 32 -3.89 9.03 2.27
C PHE A 32 -4.60 10.14 3.06
N LYS A 33 -3.83 10.85 3.90
CA LYS A 33 -4.20 12.04 4.67
C LYS A 33 -2.97 12.93 4.80
N LYS A 34 -3.15 14.19 5.16
CA LYS A 34 -2.02 15.11 5.40
C LYS A 34 -1.05 14.52 6.43
N GLY A 35 0.21 14.34 6.03
CA GLY A 35 1.27 13.80 6.89
C GLY A 35 1.28 12.28 7.04
N SER A 36 0.44 11.53 6.32
CA SER A 36 0.49 10.07 6.28
C SER A 36 1.25 9.55 5.06
N TRP A 37 1.35 8.23 4.96
CA TRP A 37 1.93 7.54 3.81
C TRP A 37 1.06 7.68 2.56
N ALA A 38 1.71 7.56 1.40
CA ALA A 38 1.11 7.34 0.09
C ALA A 38 1.18 5.86 -0.32
N ILE A 39 0.59 5.50 -1.47
CA ILE A 39 0.64 4.14 -2.00
C ILE A 39 2.09 3.70 -2.25
N ALA A 40 2.89 4.57 -2.88
CA ALA A 40 4.31 4.32 -3.13
C ALA A 40 5.11 4.00 -1.85
N ASP A 41 4.80 4.69 -0.74
CA ASP A 41 5.47 4.49 0.54
C ASP A 41 5.17 3.10 1.12
N VAL A 42 3.92 2.65 1.02
CA VAL A 42 3.50 1.32 1.46
C VAL A 42 4.18 0.21 0.65
N ILE A 43 4.23 0.34 -0.68
CA ILE A 43 4.85 -0.70 -1.53
C ILE A 43 6.36 -0.78 -1.28
N SER A 44 7.03 0.37 -1.16
CA SER A 44 8.43 0.43 -0.75
C SER A 44 8.66 -0.17 0.64
N HIS A 45 7.76 0.11 1.59
CA HIS A 45 7.81 -0.47 2.92
C HIS A 45 7.74 -2.01 2.89
N PHE A 46 6.88 -2.60 2.07
CA PHE A 46 6.84 -4.05 1.92
C PHE A 46 8.18 -4.63 1.44
N ILE A 47 8.84 -3.99 0.47
CA ILE A 47 10.18 -4.41 -0.01
C ILE A 47 11.18 -4.43 1.15
N VAL A 48 11.29 -3.31 1.87
CA VAL A 48 12.25 -3.15 2.97
C VAL A 48 12.03 -4.19 4.07
N TRP A 49 10.78 -4.49 4.40
CA TRP A 49 10.46 -5.50 5.42
C TRP A 49 10.69 -6.92 4.94
N ASP A 50 10.39 -7.24 3.68
CA ASP A 50 10.69 -8.54 3.11
C ASP A 50 12.20 -8.80 3.07
N GLU A 51 13.00 -7.81 2.67
CA GLU A 51 14.47 -7.88 2.70
C GLU A 51 15.00 -8.07 4.12
N PHE A 52 14.43 -7.34 5.09
CA PHE A 52 14.78 -7.51 6.50
C PHE A 52 14.49 -8.93 7.00
N LEU A 53 13.33 -9.48 6.66
CA LEU A 53 12.95 -10.85 7.05
C LEU A 53 13.92 -11.86 6.45
N MET A 54 14.22 -11.76 5.15
CA MET A 54 15.16 -12.65 4.47
C MET A 54 16.56 -12.57 5.09
N LYS A 55 17.07 -11.35 5.31
CA LYS A 55 18.44 -11.12 5.78
C LYS A 55 18.64 -11.54 7.24
N TYR A 56 17.68 -11.25 8.11
CA TYR A 56 17.90 -11.34 9.56
C TYR A 56 17.01 -12.34 10.29
N ARG A 57 15.89 -12.79 9.70
CA ARG A 57 14.90 -13.63 10.41
C ARG A 57 14.80 -15.04 9.85
N ILE A 58 14.81 -15.24 8.53
CA ILE A 58 14.59 -16.58 7.97
C ILE A 58 15.72 -17.54 8.32
N SER A 59 16.98 -17.10 8.21
CA SER A 59 18.15 -17.94 8.51
C SER A 59 18.10 -18.55 9.92
N TYR A 60 17.47 -17.86 10.88
CA TYR A 60 17.19 -18.35 12.22
C TYR A 60 16.23 -19.56 12.21
N PHE A 61 15.12 -19.47 11.48
CA PHE A 61 14.11 -20.54 11.43
C PHE A 61 14.58 -21.78 10.68
N VAL A 62 15.53 -21.61 9.76
CA VAL A 62 16.16 -22.73 9.03
C VAL A 62 17.21 -23.44 9.88
N SER A 63 18.06 -22.69 10.59
CA SER A 63 19.22 -23.25 11.29
C SER A 63 19.01 -23.54 12.78
N GLY A 64 17.96 -23.00 13.41
CA GLY A 64 17.68 -23.14 14.84
C GLY A 64 18.71 -22.47 15.77
N LYS A 65 19.73 -21.78 15.24
CA LYS A 65 20.75 -21.07 16.01
C LYS A 65 20.25 -19.69 16.41
N SER A 66 20.60 -19.19 17.61
CA SER A 66 20.11 -17.92 18.19
C SER A 66 20.04 -16.73 17.22
N VAL A 67 18.94 -15.95 17.28
CA VAL A 67 18.82 -14.69 16.54
C VAL A 67 19.94 -13.77 17.02
N HIS A 68 20.71 -13.18 16.10
CA HIS A 68 21.41 -11.94 16.47
C HIS A 68 20.34 -10.94 16.88
N ILE A 69 20.43 -10.37 18.09
CA ILE A 69 19.61 -9.21 18.43
C ILE A 69 20.04 -8.12 17.46
N VAL A 70 19.28 -7.94 16.39
CA VAL A 70 19.45 -6.81 15.48
C VAL A 70 18.69 -5.66 16.14
N PRO A 71 19.38 -4.63 16.66
CA PRO A 71 18.69 -3.39 16.99
C PRO A 71 18.05 -2.90 15.68
N THR A 72 16.72 -3.03 15.62
CA THR A 72 15.95 -2.65 14.46
C THR A 72 15.35 -1.30 14.82
N ASP A 73 15.93 -0.22 14.32
CA ASP A 73 15.26 1.06 14.35
C ASP A 73 14.15 1.03 13.30
N VAL A 74 12.95 0.64 13.75
CA VAL A 74 11.75 0.55 12.92
C VAL A 74 11.44 1.88 12.25
N GLU A 75 11.71 2.99 12.94
CA GLU A 75 11.46 4.32 12.42
C GLU A 75 12.47 4.67 11.32
N GLU A 76 13.75 4.32 11.51
CA GLU A 76 14.78 4.48 10.47
C GLU A 76 14.45 3.66 9.21
N MET A 77 14.04 2.41 9.37
CA MET A 77 13.62 1.56 8.24
C MET A 77 12.43 2.16 7.49
N ASN A 78 11.41 2.62 8.21
CA ASN A 78 10.23 3.24 7.61
C ASN A 78 10.59 4.55 6.89
N LYS A 79 11.45 5.39 7.48
CA LYS A 79 11.98 6.59 6.82
C LYS A 79 12.78 6.24 5.56
N GLY A 80 13.58 5.17 5.61
CA GLY A 80 14.30 4.63 4.48
C GLY A 80 13.37 4.22 3.34
N ALA A 81 12.29 3.50 3.65
CA ALA A 81 11.26 3.10 2.68
C ALA A 81 10.59 4.32 2.02
N ILE A 82 10.19 5.32 2.79
CA ILE A 82 9.59 6.56 2.26
C ILE A 82 10.59 7.28 1.35
N LYS A 83 11.85 7.40 1.77
CA LYS A 83 12.90 8.03 0.96
C LYS A 83 13.12 7.28 -0.35
N TYR A 84 13.15 5.95 -0.31
CA TYR A 84 13.32 5.12 -1.50
C TYR A 84 12.15 5.29 -2.48
N ALA A 85 10.92 5.33 -1.98
CA ALA A 85 9.73 5.62 -2.77
C ALA A 85 9.74 7.01 -3.42
N ARG A 86 10.64 7.92 -3.01
CA ARG A 86 10.82 9.26 -3.59
C ARG A 86 12.19 9.43 -4.26
N SER A 87 12.88 8.34 -4.58
CA SER A 87 14.22 8.36 -5.18
C SER A 87 14.23 8.65 -6.68
N GLY A 88 13.07 8.64 -7.34
CA GLY A 88 12.94 8.71 -8.79
C GLY A 88 12.61 7.38 -9.46
N ILE A 89 12.48 6.29 -8.70
CA ILE A 89 11.97 4.99 -9.17
C ILE A 89 10.53 5.13 -9.70
N SER A 90 10.22 4.44 -10.80
CA SER A 90 8.86 4.45 -11.37
C SER A 90 7.89 3.59 -10.55
N LYS A 91 6.58 3.80 -10.75
CA LYS A 91 5.52 2.97 -10.14
C LYS A 91 5.68 1.50 -10.54
N GLU A 92 5.87 1.24 -11.83
CA GLU A 92 6.01 -0.11 -12.40
C GLU A 92 7.26 -0.79 -11.84
N GLU A 93 8.40 -0.09 -11.82
CA GLU A 93 9.65 -0.60 -11.25
C GLU A 93 9.50 -0.95 -9.77
N LEU A 94 8.82 -0.11 -8.99
CA LEU A 94 8.59 -0.38 -7.56
C LEU A 94 7.65 -1.58 -7.33
N ILE A 95 6.60 -1.72 -8.14
CA ILE A 95 5.68 -2.87 -8.08
C ILE A 95 6.37 -4.17 -8.50
N ASP A 96 7.20 -4.13 -9.54
CA ASP A 96 7.96 -5.28 -10.02
C ASP A 96 9.04 -5.69 -9.03
N GLN A 97 9.73 -4.72 -8.42
CA GLN A 97 10.68 -4.99 -7.35
C GLN A 97 10.00 -5.61 -6.14
N PHE A 98 8.83 -5.10 -5.71
CA PHE A 98 8.04 -5.74 -4.65
C PHE A 98 7.69 -7.19 -5.01
N SER A 99 7.19 -7.41 -6.22
CA SER A 99 6.84 -8.74 -6.71
C SER A 99 8.02 -9.71 -6.69
N PHE A 100 9.20 -9.23 -7.11
CA PHE A 100 10.44 -10.00 -7.11
C PHE A 100 10.90 -10.33 -5.69
N THR A 101 11.02 -9.33 -4.82
CA THR A 101 11.46 -9.49 -3.43
C THR A 101 10.52 -10.40 -2.65
N ARG A 102 9.20 -10.25 -2.81
CA ARG A 102 8.21 -11.10 -2.14
C ARG A 102 8.31 -12.57 -2.58
N LYS A 103 8.56 -12.85 -3.86
CA LYS A 103 8.80 -14.22 -4.35
C LYS A 103 10.04 -14.83 -3.72
N GLN A 104 11.13 -14.08 -3.60
CA GLN A 104 12.34 -14.54 -2.90
C GLN A 104 12.06 -14.84 -1.43
N LEU A 105 11.27 -14.01 -0.76
CA LEU A 105 10.84 -14.26 0.62
C LEU A 105 10.03 -15.56 0.71
N VAL A 106 9.06 -15.76 -0.17
CA VAL A 106 8.24 -16.98 -0.23
C VAL A 106 9.11 -18.22 -0.43
N ASP A 107 10.05 -18.20 -1.38
CA ASP A 107 11.00 -19.29 -1.61
C ASP A 107 11.83 -19.62 -0.37
N GLN A 108 12.20 -18.60 0.41
CA GLN A 108 12.93 -18.78 1.65
C GLN A 108 12.05 -19.36 2.78
N ILE A 109 10.79 -18.92 2.89
CA ILE A 109 9.82 -19.47 3.84
C ILE A 109 9.51 -20.94 3.49
N GLU A 110 9.42 -21.28 2.20
CA GLU A 110 9.21 -22.65 1.73
C GLU A 110 10.33 -23.60 2.16
N ARG A 111 11.57 -23.12 2.29
CA ARG A 111 12.69 -23.96 2.77
C ARG A 111 12.64 -24.25 4.26
N ILE A 112 11.80 -23.57 5.04
CA ILE A 112 11.64 -23.84 6.46
C ILE A 112 10.88 -25.17 6.62
N PRO A 113 11.40 -26.15 7.38
CA PRO A 113 10.71 -27.41 7.63
C PRO A 113 9.31 -27.18 8.22
N ALA A 114 8.29 -27.90 7.74
CA ALA A 114 6.91 -27.67 8.19
C ALA A 114 6.74 -27.81 9.71
N GLN A 115 7.43 -28.77 10.33
CA GLN A 115 7.44 -28.96 11.78
C GLN A 115 7.91 -27.72 12.55
N ASN A 116 8.79 -26.91 11.96
CA ASN A 116 9.34 -25.70 12.57
C ASN A 116 8.27 -24.62 12.73
N PHE A 117 7.16 -24.65 11.98
CA PHE A 117 6.08 -23.66 12.10
C PHE A 117 5.27 -23.81 13.40
N ASN A 118 5.26 -25.00 13.99
CA ASN A 118 4.53 -25.31 15.22
C ASN A 118 5.39 -25.20 16.49
N ASN A 119 6.70 -24.96 16.34
CA ASN A 119 7.63 -24.79 17.44
C ASN A 119 7.57 -23.36 18.01
N ASP A 120 7.82 -23.25 19.31
CA ASP A 120 7.99 -21.96 19.98
C ASP A 120 9.47 -21.53 19.92
N TYR A 121 9.71 -20.30 19.48
CA TYR A 121 11.05 -19.71 19.38
C TYR A 121 11.21 -18.57 20.38
N GLN A 122 12.42 -18.41 20.92
CA GLN A 122 12.72 -17.32 21.85
C GLN A 122 13.20 -16.08 21.07
N PHE A 123 12.44 -14.99 21.19
CA PHE A 123 12.76 -13.66 20.66
C PHE A 123 12.94 -12.68 21.82
N GLY A 124 14.19 -12.47 22.25
CA GLY A 124 14.47 -11.66 23.45
C GLY A 124 13.83 -12.29 24.69
N THR A 125 12.88 -11.59 25.32
CA THR A 125 12.12 -12.10 26.48
C THR A 125 10.82 -12.81 26.08
N LYS A 126 10.40 -12.76 24.82
CA LYS A 126 9.13 -13.32 24.36
C LYS A 126 9.32 -14.67 23.67
N LYS A 127 8.37 -15.59 23.89
CA LYS A 127 8.22 -16.78 23.07
C LYS A 127 7.24 -16.49 21.94
N LEU A 128 7.59 -16.93 20.75
CA LEU A 128 6.78 -16.73 19.55
C LEU A 128 6.75 -18.01 18.74
N ARG A 129 5.53 -18.48 18.45
CA ARG A 129 5.33 -19.56 17.50
C ARG A 129 5.43 -19.01 16.08
N LEU A 130 6.15 -19.71 15.22
CA LEU A 130 6.45 -19.20 13.88
C LEU A 130 5.20 -19.03 13.01
N ASN A 131 4.20 -19.90 13.15
CA ASN A 131 2.91 -19.73 12.48
C ASN A 131 2.16 -18.44 12.90
N ASN A 132 2.24 -18.04 14.17
CA ASN A 132 1.65 -16.81 14.68
C ASN A 132 2.47 -15.59 14.23
N TYR A 133 3.80 -15.74 14.15
CA TYR A 133 4.66 -14.70 13.61
C TYR A 133 4.27 -14.33 12.18
N PHE A 134 4.25 -15.31 11.28
CA PHE A 134 3.86 -15.06 9.89
C PHE A 134 2.40 -14.63 9.75
N SER A 135 1.48 -15.12 10.58
CA SER A 135 0.10 -14.61 10.63
C SER A 135 0.08 -13.11 10.91
N SER A 136 0.84 -12.64 11.92
CA SER A 136 0.90 -11.21 12.25
C SER A 136 1.48 -10.36 11.11
N LEU A 137 2.44 -10.89 10.34
CA LEU A 137 3.00 -10.23 9.17
C LEU A 137 2.01 -10.18 8.00
N ILE A 138 1.14 -11.17 7.86
CA ILE A 138 0.07 -11.16 6.85
C ILE A 138 -1.03 -10.18 7.26
N GLU A 139 -1.43 -10.16 8.53
CA GLU A 139 -2.39 -9.19 9.07
C GLU A 139 -1.90 -7.76 8.86
N HIS A 140 -0.60 -7.53 9.02
CA HIS A 140 0.05 -6.26 8.72
C HIS A 140 -0.07 -5.86 7.24
N ASP A 141 0.27 -6.77 6.32
CA ASP A 141 0.11 -6.56 4.88
C ASP A 141 -1.35 -6.22 4.51
N LEU A 142 -2.31 -6.99 5.05
CA LEU A 142 -3.73 -6.82 4.79
C LEU A 142 -4.27 -5.48 5.34
N LYS A 143 -3.74 -5.00 6.47
CA LYS A 143 -4.07 -3.69 7.00
C LYS A 143 -3.70 -2.58 6.02
N HIS A 144 -2.48 -2.60 5.49
CA HIS A 144 -2.05 -1.60 4.51
C HIS A 144 -2.78 -1.71 3.17
N LYS A 145 -3.03 -2.93 2.69
CA LYS A 145 -3.92 -3.16 1.54
C LYS A 145 -5.28 -2.50 1.75
N LYS A 146 -5.86 -2.63 2.94
CA LYS A 146 -7.14 -2.00 3.28
C LYS A 146 -7.05 -0.47 3.29
N GLU A 147 -5.98 0.10 3.84
CA GLU A 147 -5.75 1.56 3.83
C GLU A 147 -5.70 2.12 2.41
N ILE A 148 -4.99 1.45 1.50
CA ILE A 148 -4.94 1.81 0.07
C ILE A 148 -6.32 1.71 -0.58
N ILE A 149 -7.03 0.60 -0.39
CA ILE A 149 -8.37 0.41 -0.96
C ILE A 149 -9.33 1.50 -0.46
N GLN A 150 -9.30 1.82 0.84
CA GLN A 150 -10.13 2.88 1.41
C GLN A 150 -9.82 4.24 0.80
N PHE A 151 -8.54 4.57 0.64
CA PHE A 151 -8.11 5.80 -0.01
C PHE A 151 -8.66 5.91 -1.44
N LEU A 152 -8.52 4.85 -2.24
CA LEU A 152 -9.00 4.83 -3.63
C LEU A 152 -10.53 4.91 -3.75
N ILE A 153 -11.28 4.26 -2.84
CA ILE A 153 -12.74 4.34 -2.82
C ILE A 153 -13.22 5.75 -2.48
N HIS A 154 -12.63 6.37 -1.44
CA HIS A 154 -12.97 7.74 -1.06
C HIS A 154 -12.71 8.72 -2.20
N ASP A 155 -11.57 8.59 -2.87
CA ASP A 155 -11.22 9.44 -4.00
C ASP A 155 -12.22 9.35 -5.16
N GLN A 156 -12.66 8.13 -5.51
CA GLN A 156 -13.67 7.92 -6.55
C GLN A 156 -15.02 8.54 -6.18
N ALA A 157 -15.42 8.48 -4.90
CA ALA A 157 -16.67 9.07 -4.43
C ALA A 157 -16.61 10.61 -4.46
N ASP A 158 -15.48 11.19 -4.06
CA ASP A 158 -15.27 12.63 -4.09
C ASP A 158 -15.27 13.17 -5.54
N ASN A 159 -14.62 12.45 -6.47
CA ASN A 159 -14.59 12.83 -7.88
C ASN A 159 -15.99 12.76 -8.52
N LYS A 160 -16.77 11.70 -8.26
CA LYS A 160 -18.17 11.62 -8.73
C LYS A 160 -19.02 12.78 -8.20
N THR A 161 -18.85 13.14 -6.92
CA THR A 161 -19.59 14.25 -6.30
C THR A 161 -19.22 15.58 -6.95
N ALA A 162 -17.93 15.81 -7.23
CA ALA A 162 -17.45 17.01 -7.90
C ALA A 162 -17.98 17.13 -9.34
N ILE A 163 -18.01 16.03 -10.10
CA ILE A 163 -18.59 15.99 -11.46
C ILE A 163 -20.06 16.39 -11.42
N ILE A 164 -20.85 15.76 -10.55
CA ILE A 164 -22.28 16.07 -10.39
C ILE A 164 -22.48 17.54 -10.03
N LEU A 165 -21.70 18.07 -9.07
CA LEU A 165 -21.79 19.48 -8.68
C LEU A 165 -21.47 20.43 -9.84
N ASN A 166 -20.45 20.12 -10.64
CA ASN A 166 -20.08 20.91 -11.81
C ASN A 166 -21.17 20.90 -12.88
N GLU A 167 -21.82 19.76 -13.12
CA GLU A 167 -22.97 19.67 -14.04
C GLU A 167 -24.15 20.53 -13.54
N PHE A 168 -24.46 20.50 -12.24
CA PHE A 168 -25.49 21.37 -11.66
C PHE A 168 -25.16 22.86 -11.79
N ILE A 169 -23.91 23.26 -11.53
CA ILE A 169 -23.46 24.65 -11.69
C ILE A 169 -23.58 25.08 -13.15
N ALA A 170 -23.17 24.25 -14.10
CA ALA A 170 -23.28 24.55 -15.53
C ALA A 170 -24.74 24.78 -15.96
N VAL A 171 -25.66 23.92 -15.51
CA VAL A 171 -27.11 24.07 -15.77
C VAL A 171 -27.64 25.37 -15.16
N PHE A 172 -27.25 25.69 -13.92
CA PHE A 172 -27.67 26.92 -13.24
C PHE A 172 -27.19 28.18 -13.96
N ILE A 173 -25.93 28.20 -14.41
CA ILE A 173 -25.37 29.30 -15.23
C ILE A 173 -26.16 29.48 -16.53
N ILE A 174 -26.50 28.38 -17.22
CA ILE A 174 -27.30 28.44 -18.45
C ILE A 174 -28.68 29.03 -18.18
N ILE A 175 -29.35 28.60 -17.10
CA ILE A 175 -30.67 29.13 -16.72
C ILE A 175 -30.59 30.63 -16.42
N LEU A 176 -29.60 31.06 -15.61
CA LEU A 176 -29.38 32.47 -15.29
C LEU A 176 -29.11 33.30 -16.55
N SER A 177 -28.30 32.79 -17.49
CA SER A 177 -28.02 33.49 -18.75
C SER A 177 -29.28 33.69 -19.59
N LYS A 178 -30.16 32.69 -19.66
CA LYS A 178 -31.44 32.78 -20.38
C LYS A 178 -32.40 33.75 -19.71
N ILE A 179 -32.50 33.74 -18.38
CA ILE A 179 -33.30 34.71 -17.61
C ILE A 179 -32.78 36.12 -17.87
N PHE A 180 -31.46 36.35 -17.80
CA PHE A 180 -30.87 37.65 -18.06
C PHE A 180 -31.18 38.16 -19.48
N THR A 181 -31.07 37.30 -20.51
CA THR A 181 -31.46 37.67 -21.88
C THR A 181 -32.97 37.92 -22.04
N PHE A 182 -33.82 37.22 -21.28
CA PHE A 182 -35.27 37.38 -21.35
C PHE A 182 -35.77 38.67 -20.69
N PHE A 183 -35.08 39.13 -19.64
CA PHE A 183 -35.39 40.37 -18.92
C PHE A 183 -34.57 41.58 -19.40
N CYS A 184 -33.68 41.42 -20.38
CA CYS A 184 -32.91 42.50 -20.99
C CYS A 184 -33.30 42.80 -22.46
N PRO A 185 -34.56 43.12 -22.79
CA PRO A 185 -34.87 43.91 -23.99
C PRO A 185 -35.24 45.32 -23.54
N LEU A 186 -34.26 46.22 -23.42
CA LEU A 186 -34.39 47.70 -23.37
C LEU A 186 -33.03 48.23 -22.92
N PHE A 187 -32.12 48.58 -23.85
CA PHE A 187 -31.04 49.58 -23.69
C PHE A 187 -30.04 49.58 -24.87
N TYR A 188 -30.46 49.16 -26.06
CA TYR A 188 -29.68 49.40 -27.29
C TYR A 188 -30.63 49.86 -28.38
N TYR A 189 -31.01 51.14 -28.36
CA TYR A 189 -31.37 51.96 -29.53
C TYR A 189 -31.60 53.41 -29.08
N GLU A 190 -30.54 54.12 -28.74
CA GLU A 190 -30.42 55.58 -28.93
C GLU A 190 -28.93 55.87 -29.17
N ILE A 191 -28.56 56.03 -30.45
CA ILE A 191 -27.71 57.08 -31.07
C ILE A 191 -28.00 57.00 -32.58
#